data_AF-A0A934ZLM3-F1
#
_entry.id   AF-A0A934ZLM3-F1
#
_cell.length_a   1.000
_cell.length_b   1.000
_cell.length_c   1.000
_cell.angle_alpha   90.00
_cell.angle_beta   90.00
_cell.angle_gamma   90.00
#
_symmetry.space_group_name_H-M   'P 1'
#
loop_
_entity.id
_entity.type
_entity.pdbx_description
1 polymer ?
#
loop_
_entity_poly.entity_id
_entity_poly.type
_entity_poly.pdbx_seq_one_letter_code
_entity_poly.pdbx_strand_id
1 'polypeptide(L)'
;MDEFQDTNNAQYRMLRAIAVNEHRNLCVVGDDDRPSTAGAGRTCRNIQYFKRDFPDALVVKLEQNYRSTQRILRAANAVISKAQQREGKTLFTRNGEGAPIELLPCEDEREEARHIAHGVKSTLARGVPAREIAVFYRIHAQSRPLEDAMRAANIPT
;
A
#
# COMPACT_ATOMS: atom_id res chain seq x y z
N MET A 1 -6.04 14.51 10.24
CA MET A 1 -6.68 13.18 10.05
C MET A 1 -5.86 12.41 9.03
N ASP A 2 -5.41 11.22 9.37
CA ASP A 2 -4.55 10.39 8.54
C ASP A 2 -5.34 9.25 7.88
N GLU A 3 -4.85 8.70 6.76
CA GLU A 3 -5.54 7.70 5.94
C GLU A 3 -6.94 8.16 5.47
N PHE A 4 -7.07 9.43 5.08
CA PHE A 4 -8.36 10.06 4.80
C PHE A 4 -9.14 9.41 3.64
N GLN A 5 -8.44 8.81 2.67
CA GLN A 5 -9.06 8.07 1.57
C GLN A 5 -9.85 6.83 2.04
N ASP A 6 -9.60 6.36 3.25
CA ASP A 6 -10.25 5.18 3.84
C ASP A 6 -11.49 5.53 4.66
N THR A 7 -11.80 6.82 4.81
CA THR A 7 -12.96 7.28 5.58
C THR A 7 -14.29 6.94 4.90
N ASN A 8 -15.31 6.67 5.73
CA ASN A 8 -16.69 6.52 5.27
C ASN A 8 -17.44 7.86 5.29
N ASN A 9 -18.66 7.89 4.74
CA ASN A 9 -19.45 9.12 4.66
C ASN A 9 -19.82 9.70 6.04
N ALA A 10 -20.10 8.85 7.02
CA ALA A 10 -20.44 9.29 8.37
C ALA A 10 -19.26 10.00 9.05
N GLN A 11 -18.06 9.43 8.96
CA GLN A 11 -16.82 10.03 9.45
C GLN A 11 -16.53 11.36 8.76
N TYR A 12 -16.69 11.42 7.43
CA TYR A 12 -16.52 12.67 6.68
C TYR A 12 -17.49 13.77 7.14
N ARG A 13 -18.78 13.44 7.31
CA ARG A 13 -19.79 14.39 7.78
C ARG A 13 -19.52 14.88 9.19
N MET A 14 -19.08 13.99 10.08
CA MET A 14 -18.68 14.35 11.44
C MET A 14 -17.50 15.32 11.44
N LEU A 15 -16.43 15.01 10.69
CA LEU A 15 -15.27 15.89 10.55
C LEU A 15 -15.65 17.25 9.99
N ARG A 16 -16.52 17.30 8.99
CA ARG A 16 -17.02 18.55 8.41
C ARG A 16 -17.82 19.37 9.42
N ALA A 17 -18.70 18.74 10.20
CA ALA A 17 -19.49 19.44 11.21
C ALA A 17 -18.60 20.07 12.31
N ILE A 18 -17.55 19.37 12.72
CA ILE A 18 -16.58 19.88 13.70
C ILE A 18 -15.76 21.03 13.09
N ALA A 19 -15.23 20.85 11.87
CA ALA A 19 -14.34 21.82 11.26
C ALA A 19 -15.04 23.12 10.85
N VAL A 20 -16.27 23.05 10.31
CA VAL A 20 -16.99 24.21 9.76
C VAL A 20 -17.55 25.11 10.85
N ASN A 21 -17.94 24.57 12.00
CA ASN A 21 -18.65 25.33 13.03
C ASN A 21 -17.77 26.08 14.03
N GLU A 22 -16.45 25.83 14.06
CA GLU A 22 -15.54 26.46 15.04
C GLU A 22 -14.46 27.34 14.37
N HIS A 23 -13.49 26.73 13.69
CA HIS A 23 -12.25 27.44 13.30
C HIS A 23 -11.74 27.14 11.89
N ARG A 24 -12.36 26.23 11.13
CA ARG A 24 -11.92 25.74 9.81
C ARG A 24 -10.47 25.22 9.75
N ASN A 25 -9.88 24.87 10.90
CA ASN A 25 -8.53 24.32 11.02
C ASN A 25 -8.52 22.80 10.83
N LEU A 26 -8.73 22.33 9.60
CA LEU A 26 -8.74 20.90 9.27
C LEU A 26 -7.56 20.54 8.35
N CYS A 27 -6.65 19.72 8.88
CA CYS A 27 -5.58 19.10 8.09
C CYS A 27 -5.90 17.62 7.87
N VAL A 28 -5.91 17.18 6.62
CA VAL A 28 -6.11 15.79 6.21
C VAL A 28 -4.92 15.30 5.40
N VAL A 29 -4.56 14.04 5.60
CA VAL A 29 -3.48 13.35 4.89
C VAL A 29 -4.07 12.08 4.28
N GLY A 30 -3.74 11.81 3.02
CA GLY A 30 -4.22 10.64 2.32
C GLY A 30 -3.61 10.46 0.94
N ASP A 31 -3.87 9.30 0.36
CA ASP A 31 -3.36 8.87 -0.94
C ASP A 31 -4.53 8.70 -1.94
N ASP A 32 -4.46 9.40 -3.07
CA ASP A 32 -5.40 9.33 -4.19
C ASP A 32 -5.16 8.14 -5.14
N ASP A 33 -4.02 7.44 -5.02
CA ASP A 33 -3.63 6.33 -5.90
C ASP A 33 -4.33 5.00 -5.55
N ARG A 34 -5.15 4.92 -4.50
CA ARG A 34 -5.89 3.70 -4.17
C ARG A 34 -7.28 3.68 -4.85
N PRO A 35 -7.59 2.66 -5.67
CA PRO A 35 -8.91 2.56 -6.29
C PRO A 35 -10.01 2.37 -5.24
N SER A 36 -11.16 3.00 -5.46
CA SER A 36 -12.33 2.82 -4.59
C SER A 36 -12.78 1.36 -4.58
N THR A 37 -12.69 0.69 -3.43
CA THR A 37 -13.32 -0.61 -3.24
C THR A 37 -14.84 -0.41 -3.16
N ALA A 38 -15.53 -0.67 -4.26
CA ALA A 38 -16.99 -0.49 -4.37
C ALA A 38 -17.81 -1.31 -3.33
N GLY A 39 -17.23 -2.36 -2.73
CA GLY A 39 -17.93 -3.28 -1.84
C GLY A 39 -17.97 -2.93 -0.35
N ALA A 40 -17.35 -1.84 0.12
CA ALA A 40 -17.19 -1.56 1.56
C ALA A 40 -17.76 -0.21 2.04
N GLY A 41 -18.51 0.52 1.21
CA GLY A 41 -18.99 1.87 1.56
C GLY A 41 -17.88 2.92 1.73
N ARG A 42 -16.62 2.54 1.47
CA ARG A 42 -15.45 3.42 1.42
C ARG A 42 -15.44 4.17 0.11
N THR A 43 -15.38 5.48 0.18
CA THR A 43 -15.45 6.31 -1.01
C THR A 43 -14.15 7.11 -1.11
N CYS A 44 -13.23 6.70 -1.98
CA CYS A 44 -12.05 7.50 -2.34
C CYS A 44 -12.41 8.90 -2.88
N ARG A 45 -13.70 9.14 -3.17
CA ARG A 45 -14.25 10.48 -3.42
C ARG A 45 -14.13 11.42 -2.23
N ASN A 46 -13.82 10.98 -1.01
CA ASN A 46 -13.69 11.90 0.13
C ASN A 46 -12.56 12.91 -0.07
N ILE A 47 -11.43 12.51 -0.67
CA ILE A 47 -10.34 13.46 -0.99
C ILE A 47 -10.76 14.47 -2.06
N GLN A 48 -11.58 14.03 -3.03
CA GLN A 48 -12.15 14.89 -4.07
C GLN A 48 -13.22 15.84 -3.49
N TYR A 49 -14.08 15.34 -2.59
CA TYR A 49 -15.07 16.14 -1.88
C TYR A 49 -14.43 17.16 -0.95
N PHE A 50 -13.29 16.84 -0.34
CA PHE A 50 -12.56 17.78 0.49
C PHE A 50 -12.13 19.02 -0.29
N LYS A 51 -11.61 18.85 -1.52
CA LYS A 51 -11.28 19.99 -2.39
C LYS A 51 -12.48 20.83 -2.79
N ARG A 52 -13.63 20.17 -3.02
CA ARG A 52 -14.89 20.86 -3.32
C ARG A 52 -15.42 21.64 -2.12
N ASP A 53 -15.38 21.03 -0.94
CA ASP A 53 -16.00 21.56 0.27
C ASP A 53 -15.08 22.56 1.01
N PHE A 54 -13.76 22.50 0.76
CA PHE A 54 -12.72 23.42 1.25
C PHE A 54 -11.86 23.93 0.08
N PRO A 55 -12.41 24.80 -0.80
CA PRO A 55 -11.73 25.25 -2.02
C PRO A 55 -10.50 26.14 -1.75
N ASP A 56 -10.42 26.72 -0.55
CA ASP A 56 -9.32 27.52 -0.03
C ASP A 56 -8.24 26.68 0.68
N ALA A 57 -8.38 25.36 0.73
CA ALA A 57 -7.40 24.49 1.35
C ALA A 57 -6.06 24.52 0.61
N LEU A 58 -4.97 24.69 1.35
CA LEU A 58 -3.62 24.47 0.84
C LEU A 58 -3.42 22.98 0.53
N VAL A 59 -3.10 22.66 -0.72
CA VAL A 59 -2.78 21.29 -1.15
C VAL A 59 -1.27 21.14 -1.29
N VAL A 60 -0.69 20.24 -0.50
CA VAL A 60 0.74 19.88 -0.57
C VAL A 60 0.87 18.45 -1.06
N LYS A 61 1.57 18.24 -2.18
CA LYS A 61 1.88 16.90 -2.70
C LYS A 61 3.24 16.45 -2.21
N LEU A 62 3.29 15.31 -1.51
CA LEU A 62 4.52 14.70 -1.06
C LEU A 62 4.99 13.64 -2.08
N GLU A 63 5.94 14.01 -2.93
CA GLU A 63 6.40 13.16 -4.03
C GLU A 63 7.69 12.40 -3.73
N GLN A 64 8.46 12.82 -2.72
CA GLN A 64 9.68 12.13 -2.34
C GLN A 64 9.36 10.94 -1.42
N ASN A 65 9.65 9.74 -1.89
CA ASN A 65 9.57 8.50 -1.12
C ASN A 65 10.91 8.17 -0.46
N TYR A 66 10.88 7.98 0.86
CA TYR A 66 12.05 7.68 1.68
C TYR A 66 12.16 6.18 2.02
N ARG A 67 11.16 5.35 1.68
CA ARG A 67 11.07 3.94 2.07
C ARG A 67 11.73 3.00 1.05
N SER A 68 11.41 3.18 -0.22
CA SER A 68 11.69 2.22 -1.28
C SER A 68 12.88 2.64 -2.14
N THR A 69 13.49 1.67 -2.82
CA THR A 69 14.56 1.90 -3.81
C THR A 69 14.01 2.35 -5.15
N GLN A 70 14.88 2.84 -6.04
CA GLN A 70 14.47 3.33 -7.36
C GLN A 70 13.80 2.23 -8.20
N ARG A 71 14.27 0.97 -8.16
CA ARG A 71 13.64 -0.13 -8.89
C ARG A 71 12.22 -0.41 -8.43
N ILE A 72 11.99 -0.46 -7.12
CA ILE A 72 10.65 -0.68 -6.54
C ILE A 72 9.71 0.46 -6.95
N LEU A 73 10.16 1.72 -6.85
CA LEU A 73 9.31 2.87 -7.22
C LEU A 73 9.02 2.94 -8.71
N ARG A 74 9.98 2.62 -9.57
CA ARG A 74 9.74 2.56 -11.03
C ARG A 74 8.67 1.52 -11.37
N ALA A 75 8.74 0.33 -10.77
CA ALA A 75 7.74 -0.70 -10.97
C ALA A 75 6.36 -0.26 -10.46
N ALA A 76 6.30 0.31 -9.24
CA ALA A 76 5.05 0.81 -8.67
C ALA A 76 4.42 1.93 -9.52
N ASN A 77 5.21 2.92 -9.94
CA ASN A 77 4.77 4.01 -10.82
C ASN A 77 4.26 3.48 -12.18
N ALA A 78 4.93 2.49 -12.76
CA ALA A 78 4.50 1.89 -14.03
C ALA A 78 3.15 1.18 -13.90
N VAL A 79 2.91 0.48 -12.78
CA VAL A 79 1.62 -0.19 -12.51
C VAL A 79 0.51 0.83 -12.30
N ILE A 80 0.72 1.84 -11.44
CA ILE A 80 -0.32 2.82 -11.10
C ILE A 80 -0.64 3.79 -12.25
N SER A 81 0.30 4.02 -13.17
CA SER A 81 0.07 4.89 -14.35
C SER A 81 -1.11 4.46 -15.23
N LYS A 82 -1.56 3.21 -15.11
CA LYS A 82 -2.70 2.64 -15.84
C LYS A 82 -4.06 2.96 -15.19
N ALA A 83 -4.09 3.53 -13.99
CA ALA A 83 -5.33 3.88 -13.31
C ALA A 83 -6.01 5.10 -13.96
N GLN A 84 -7.33 4.99 -14.23
CA GLN A 84 -8.08 6.01 -14.97
C GLN A 84 -8.46 7.27 -14.16
N GLN A 85 -8.43 7.20 -12.82
CA GLN A 85 -8.81 8.32 -11.94
C GLN A 85 -7.67 8.61 -10.98
N ARG A 86 -6.72 9.45 -11.42
CA ARG A 86 -5.51 9.80 -10.66
C ARG A 86 -5.29 11.30 -10.65
N GLU A 87 -4.94 11.88 -9.50
CA GLU A 87 -4.59 13.29 -9.41
C GLU A 87 -3.08 13.51 -9.58
N GLY A 88 -2.53 13.02 -10.70
CA GLY A 88 -1.19 13.36 -11.23
C GLY A 88 -0.14 13.69 -10.17
N LYS A 89 0.45 12.67 -9.54
CA LYS A 89 1.67 12.78 -8.74
C LYS A 89 2.65 11.71 -9.21
N THR A 90 3.95 11.92 -9.14
CA THR A 90 4.90 10.84 -9.48
C THR A 90 5.91 10.72 -8.36
N LEU A 91 5.94 9.54 -7.72
CA LEU A 91 6.85 9.33 -6.61
C LEU A 91 8.28 9.16 -7.12
N PHE A 92 9.24 9.83 -6.48
CA PHE A 92 10.68 9.66 -6.73
C PHE A 92 11.43 9.38 -5.43
N THR A 93 12.67 8.88 -5.51
CA THR A 93 13.51 8.66 -4.32
C THR A 93 14.96 9.04 -4.56
N ARG A 94 15.66 9.38 -3.48
CA ARG A 94 17.12 9.55 -3.44
C ARG A 94 17.85 8.28 -2.98
N ASN A 95 17.11 7.23 -2.60
CA ASN A 95 17.69 5.93 -2.29
C ASN A 95 18.37 5.35 -3.54
N GLY A 96 19.30 4.42 -3.34
CA GLY A 96 19.97 3.73 -4.44
C GLY A 96 19.04 2.86 -5.30
N GLU A 97 19.62 2.24 -6.32
CA GLU A 97 18.89 1.39 -7.27
C GLU A 97 18.21 0.18 -6.60
N GLY A 98 18.87 -0.42 -5.60
CA GLY A 98 18.38 -1.62 -4.93
C GLY A 98 18.57 -2.89 -5.76
N ALA A 99 18.16 -4.03 -5.21
CA ALA A 99 18.19 -5.31 -5.92
C ALA A 99 17.17 -5.34 -7.08
N PRO A 100 17.40 -6.17 -8.12
CA PRO A 100 16.39 -6.45 -9.15
C PRO A 100 15.10 -7.02 -8.52
N ILE A 101 13.96 -6.74 -9.15
CA ILE A 101 12.71 -7.42 -8.82
C ILE A 101 12.72 -8.76 -9.55
N GLU A 102 12.55 -9.84 -8.79
CA GLU A 102 12.53 -11.21 -9.31
C GLU A 102 11.08 -11.64 -9.56
N LEU A 103 10.86 -12.36 -10.67
CA LEU A 103 9.60 -12.99 -11.01
C LEU A 103 9.86 -14.48 -11.18
N LEU A 104 9.11 -15.30 -10.44
CA LEU A 104 9.26 -16.74 -10.45
C LEU A 104 7.94 -17.40 -10.88
N PRO A 105 7.83 -17.87 -12.13
CA PRO A 105 6.70 -18.68 -12.52
C PRO A 105 6.80 -20.06 -11.84
N CYS A 106 5.69 -20.53 -11.29
CA CYS A 106 5.57 -21.86 -10.69
C CYS A 106 4.41 -22.61 -11.37
N GLU A 107 4.48 -23.94 -11.41
CA GLU A 107 3.45 -24.79 -12.00
C GLU A 107 2.17 -24.83 -11.16
N ASP A 108 2.33 -24.85 -9.83
CA ASP A 108 1.22 -24.87 -8.88
C ASP A 108 1.52 -24.10 -7.58
N GLU A 109 0.48 -23.96 -6.74
CA GLU A 109 0.56 -23.26 -5.45
C GLU A 109 1.51 -23.92 -4.43
N ARG A 110 1.74 -25.23 -4.54
CA ARG A 110 2.60 -25.98 -3.62
C ARG A 110 4.06 -25.78 -3.99
N GLU A 111 4.37 -25.71 -5.28
CA GLU A 111 5.67 -25.32 -5.79
C GLU A 111 5.99 -23.87 -5.44
N GLU A 112 5.04 -22.95 -5.65
CA GLU A 112 5.20 -21.53 -5.25
C GLU A 112 5.50 -21.41 -3.76
N ALA A 113 4.72 -22.09 -2.90
CA ALA A 113 4.92 -22.05 -1.46
C ALA A 113 6.29 -22.62 -1.03
N ARG A 114 6.76 -23.70 -1.66
CA ARG A 114 8.09 -24.27 -1.40
C ARG A 114 9.21 -23.31 -1.80
N HIS A 115 9.09 -22.65 -2.96
CA HIS A 115 10.07 -21.66 -3.39
C HIS A 115 10.11 -20.44 -2.47
N ILE A 116 8.94 -19.93 -2.05
CA ILE A 116 8.85 -18.83 -1.08
C ILE A 116 9.51 -19.24 0.24
N ALA A 117 9.18 -20.41 0.80
CA ALA A 117 9.79 -20.89 2.03
C ALA A 117 11.31 -21.04 1.91
N HIS A 118 11.81 -21.54 0.78
CA HIS A 118 13.24 -21.60 0.51
C HIS A 118 13.89 -20.21 0.47
N GLY A 119 13.26 -19.24 -0.21
CA GLY A 119 13.73 -17.85 -0.28
C GLY A 119 13.77 -17.17 1.10
N VAL A 120 12.74 -17.38 1.93
CA VAL A 120 12.72 -16.90 3.32
C VAL A 120 13.85 -17.54 4.12
N LYS A 121 14.01 -18.86 4.07
CA LYS A 121 15.08 -19.57 4.79
C LYS A 121 16.47 -19.09 4.40
N SER A 122 16.72 -18.91 3.10
CA SER A 122 17.98 -18.36 2.59
C SER A 122 18.23 -16.94 3.08
N THR A 123 17.18 -16.12 3.17
CA THR A 123 17.28 -14.73 3.66
C THR A 123 17.54 -14.67 5.16
N LEU A 124 16.90 -15.54 5.95
CA LEU A 124 17.20 -15.72 7.37
C LEU A 124 18.63 -16.20 7.60
N ALA A 125 19.12 -17.16 6.79
CA ALA A 125 20.48 -17.67 6.86
C ALA A 125 21.54 -16.60 6.56
N ARG A 126 21.19 -15.56 5.80
CA ARG A 126 22.02 -14.37 5.56
C ARG A 126 21.98 -13.35 6.70
N GLY A 127 21.24 -13.62 7.78
CA GLY A 127 21.17 -12.78 8.97
C GLY A 127 20.05 -11.73 8.96
N VAL A 128 19.18 -11.71 7.94
CA VAL A 128 18.01 -10.81 7.93
C VAL A 128 17.01 -11.32 8.98
N PRO A 129 16.53 -10.49 9.90
CA PRO A 129 15.59 -10.93 10.92
C PRO A 129 14.20 -11.19 10.31
N ALA A 130 13.50 -12.21 10.84
CA ALA A 130 12.18 -12.61 10.32
C ALA A 130 11.16 -11.45 10.25
N ARG A 131 11.20 -10.52 11.21
CA ARG A 131 10.32 -9.34 11.25
C ARG A 131 10.48 -8.37 10.07
N GLU A 132 11.57 -8.49 9.31
CA GLU A 132 11.84 -7.67 8.11
C GLU A 132 11.39 -8.37 6.82
N ILE A 133 10.81 -9.57 6.93
CA ILE A 133 10.32 -10.37 5.81
C ILE A 133 8.79 -10.44 5.90
N ALA A 134 8.10 -10.15 4.80
CA ALA A 134 6.66 -10.26 4.72
C ALA A 134 6.24 -10.99 3.43
N VAL A 135 5.22 -11.83 3.53
CA VAL A 135 4.59 -12.50 2.38
C VAL A 135 3.17 -11.98 2.25
N PHE A 136 2.86 -11.37 1.10
CA PHE A 136 1.53 -10.83 0.80
C PHE A 136 0.80 -11.74 -0.18
N TYR A 137 -0.48 -12.02 0.11
CA TYR A 137 -1.37 -12.82 -0.74
C TYR A 137 -2.74 -12.15 -0.83
N ARG A 138 -3.53 -12.53 -1.84
CA ARG A 138 -4.78 -11.85 -2.19
C ARG A 138 -5.97 -12.33 -1.36
N ILE A 139 -6.05 -13.63 -1.08
CA ILE A 139 -7.15 -14.25 -0.33
C ILE A 139 -6.62 -15.16 0.77
N HIS A 140 -7.39 -15.32 1.86
CA HIS A 140 -6.97 -16.13 3.01
C HIS A 140 -6.70 -17.60 2.66
N ALA A 141 -7.39 -18.17 1.66
CA ALA A 141 -7.13 -19.55 1.24
C ALA A 141 -5.68 -19.79 0.77
N GLN A 142 -4.99 -18.76 0.22
CA GLN A 142 -3.59 -18.85 -0.21
C GLN A 142 -2.60 -18.95 0.96
N SER A 143 -3.02 -18.67 2.19
CA SER A 143 -2.15 -18.83 3.37
C SER A 143 -1.82 -20.29 3.65
N ARG A 144 -2.72 -21.23 3.32
CA ARG A 144 -2.59 -22.61 3.78
C ARG A 144 -1.37 -23.32 3.18
N PRO A 145 -1.13 -23.30 1.85
CA PRO A 145 0.08 -23.90 1.27
C PRO A 145 1.37 -23.24 1.80
N LEU A 146 1.33 -21.92 2.03
CA LEU A 146 2.46 -21.16 2.59
C LEU A 146 2.80 -21.61 4.01
N GLU A 147 1.81 -21.68 4.91
CA GLU A 147 1.99 -22.14 6.29
C GLU A 147 2.55 -23.56 6.36
N ASP A 148 2.01 -24.47 5.55
CA ASP A 148 2.47 -25.85 5.51
C ASP A 148 3.93 -25.96 5.00
N ALA A 149 4.30 -25.16 3.98
CA ALA A 149 5.68 -25.10 3.47
C ALA A 149 6.66 -24.45 4.47
N MET A 150 6.27 -23.37 5.13
CA MET A 150 7.08 -22.72 6.17
C MET A 150 7.31 -23.65 7.36
N ARG A 151 6.26 -24.35 7.81
CA ARG A 151 6.36 -25.37 8.88
C ARG A 151 7.30 -26.50 8.49
N ALA A 152 7.18 -27.04 7.28
CA ALA A 152 8.07 -28.09 6.78
C ALA A 152 9.54 -27.63 6.71
N ALA A 153 9.77 -26.34 6.46
CA ALA A 153 11.11 -25.75 6.41
C ALA A 153 11.68 -25.35 7.80
N ASN A 154 10.90 -25.52 8.88
CA ASN A 154 11.16 -25.04 10.25
C ASN A 154 11.32 -23.51 10.32
N ILE A 155 10.49 -22.77 9.60
CA ILE A 155 10.47 -21.30 9.60
C ILE A 155 9.32 -20.84 10.51
N PRO A 156 9.59 -19.94 11.47
CA PRO A 156 8.54 -19.35 12.28
C PRO A 156 7.68 -18.40 11.44
N THR A 157 6.36 -18.55 11.53
CA THR A 157 5.34 -17.72 10.88
C THR A 157 4.60 -16.88 11.90
#